data_AF-A0A2S6UAY4-F1
#
_entry.id   AF-A0A2S6UAY4-F1
#
_cell.length_a   1.000
_cell.length_b   1.000
_cell.length_c   1.000
_cell.angle_alpha   90.00
_cell.angle_beta   90.00
_cell.angle_gamma   90.00
#
_symmetry.space_group_name_H-M   'P 1'
#
loop_
_entity.id
_entity.type
_entity.pdbx_description
1 polymer ?
#
loop_
_entity_poly.entity_id
_entity_poly.type
_entity_poly.pdbx_seq_one_letter_code
_entity_poly.pdbx_strand_id
1 'polypeptide(L)'
;MIDDILFVHPNDMQQGRIAIQDTDITTNLPYIPGVYLAFDHHQSEVNRAGEELADNHIIDANAPSAAPVVYDYYGGKERFPNIDEALMAAVEQADSAQFSMEEVVNPTGWPLLSFMMGPRTGLGTC
;
A
#
# COMPACT_ATOMS: atom_id res chain seq x y z
N MET A 1 -3.75 -17.98 6.06
CA MET A 1 -3.63 -18.24 4.61
C MET A 1 -4.50 -17.19 3.93
N ILE A 2 -4.12 -16.66 2.77
CA ILE A 2 -4.93 -15.69 2.01
C ILE A 2 -5.69 -16.48 0.95
N ASP A 3 -7.01 -16.27 0.86
CA ASP A 3 -7.88 -17.02 -0.05
C ASP A 3 -7.95 -16.35 -1.44
N ASP A 4 -8.04 -15.02 -1.50
CA ASP A 4 -8.06 -14.24 -2.73
C ASP A 4 -7.42 -12.84 -2.58
N ILE A 5 -7.29 -12.13 -3.71
CA ILE A 5 -6.81 -10.75 -3.77
C ILE A 5 -7.72 -9.99 -4.74
N LEU A 6 -8.22 -8.83 -4.30
CA LEU A 6 -9.02 -7.92 -5.12
C LEU A 6 -8.33 -6.55 -5.21
N PHE A 7 -8.08 -6.08 -6.43
CA PHE A 7 -7.59 -4.73 -6.69
C PHE A 7 -8.77 -3.77 -6.85
N VAL A 8 -8.78 -2.69 -6.08
CA VAL A 8 -9.87 -1.71 -6.05
C VAL A 8 -9.32 -0.29 -6.11
N HIS A 9 -10.08 0.62 -6.73
CA HIS A 9 -9.73 2.02 -6.72
C HIS A 9 -10.20 2.68 -5.40
N PRO A 10 -9.42 3.59 -4.79
CA PRO A 10 -9.79 4.26 -3.53
C PRO A 10 -11.17 4.92 -3.54
N ASN A 11 -11.55 5.51 -4.69
CA ASN A 11 -12.89 6.08 -4.86
C ASN A 11 -14.01 5.04 -4.69
N ASP A 12 -13.84 3.82 -5.20
CA ASP A 12 -14.89 2.80 -5.10
C ASP A 12 -15.04 2.28 -3.66
N MET A 13 -13.93 2.23 -2.90
CA MET A 13 -13.95 1.99 -1.45
C MET A 13 -14.72 3.08 -0.71
N GLN A 14 -14.40 4.36 -0.96
CA GLN A 14 -15.07 5.49 -0.30
C GLN A 14 -16.57 5.60 -0.65
N GLN A 15 -16.95 5.19 -1.86
CA GLN A 15 -18.34 5.17 -2.32
C GLN A 15 -19.10 3.93 -1.87
N GLY A 16 -18.47 3.00 -1.12
CA GLY A 16 -19.11 1.78 -0.63
C GLY A 16 -19.53 0.81 -1.74
N ARG A 17 -18.82 0.83 -2.88
CA ARG A 17 -19.11 -0.05 -4.04
C ARG A 17 -18.45 -1.41 -3.94
N ILE A 18 -17.50 -1.55 -3.02
CA ILE A 18 -16.81 -2.81 -2.73
C ILE A 18 -17.50 -3.46 -1.54
N ALA A 19 -17.85 -4.74 -1.69
CA ALA A 19 -18.34 -5.54 -0.59
C ALA A 19 -17.15 -5.93 0.31
N ILE A 20 -17.29 -5.70 1.62
CA ILE A 20 -16.27 -5.99 2.63
C ILE A 20 -16.81 -7.03 3.61
N GLN A 21 -15.95 -7.94 4.01
CA GLN A 21 -16.16 -8.96 5.05
C GLN A 21 -15.23 -8.72 6.24
N ASP A 22 -15.58 -9.29 7.39
CA ASP A 22 -14.80 -9.22 8.63
C ASP A 22 -13.50 -10.05 8.60
N THR A 23 -13.24 -10.73 7.48
CA THR A 23 -12.01 -11.45 7.17
C THR A 23 -11.07 -10.66 6.25
N ASP A 24 -11.52 -9.53 5.69
CA ASP A 24 -10.77 -8.81 4.67
C ASP A 24 -9.67 -7.95 5.27
N ILE A 25 -8.49 -7.98 4.66
CA ILE A 25 -7.37 -7.10 4.98
C ILE A 25 -7.22 -6.08 3.86
N THR A 26 -7.28 -4.80 4.18
CA THR A 26 -7.07 -3.72 3.20
C THR A 26 -5.69 -3.11 3.36
N THR A 27 -5.02 -2.83 2.25
CA THR A 27 -3.71 -2.17 2.24
C THR A 27 -3.71 -1.01 1.27
N ASN A 28 -3.21 0.15 1.69
CA ASN A 28 -3.10 1.35 0.87
C ASN A 28 -4.45 1.84 0.31
N LEU A 29 -5.52 1.71 1.11
CA LEU A 29 -6.88 2.08 0.76
C LEU A 29 -7.52 2.83 1.93
N PRO A 30 -8.45 3.77 1.65
CA PRO A 30 -9.16 4.49 2.70
C PRO A 30 -9.83 3.53 3.68
N TYR A 31 -9.69 3.81 4.98
CA TYR A 31 -10.27 2.99 6.03
C TYR A 31 -11.80 2.86 5.88
N ILE A 32 -12.30 1.63 6.05
CA ILE A 32 -13.72 1.29 6.10
C ILE A 32 -13.98 0.43 7.34
N PRO A 33 -14.96 0.79 8.19
CA PRO A 33 -15.34 -0.05 9.33
C PRO A 33 -15.79 -1.45 8.90
N GLY A 34 -15.36 -2.47 9.65
CA GLY A 34 -15.77 -3.86 9.42
C GLY A 34 -14.72 -4.72 8.71
N VAL A 35 -13.62 -4.14 8.21
CA VAL A 35 -12.45 -4.92 7.76
C VAL A 35 -11.77 -5.61 8.95
N TYR A 36 -11.07 -6.71 8.71
CA TYR A 36 -10.26 -7.40 9.72
C TYR A 36 -9.10 -6.52 10.19
N LEU A 37 -8.28 -6.04 9.24
CA LEU A 37 -7.17 -5.12 9.46
C LEU A 37 -7.05 -4.17 8.27
N ALA A 38 -6.76 -2.91 8.54
CA ALA A 38 -6.43 -1.91 7.53
C ALA A 38 -5.01 -1.41 7.74
N PHE A 39 -4.19 -1.48 6.69
CA PHE A 39 -2.83 -0.93 6.67
C PHE A 39 -2.76 0.30 5.76
N ASP A 40 -2.30 1.41 6.31
CA ASP A 40 -2.16 2.67 5.56
C ASP A 40 -0.94 3.46 6.03
N HIS A 41 -0.58 4.49 5.27
CA HIS A 41 0.47 5.46 5.56
C HIS A 41 0.06 6.89 5.19
N HIS A 42 -1.14 7.11 4.66
CA HIS A 42 -1.58 8.44 4.26
C HIS A 42 -1.94 9.32 5.46
N GLN A 43 -1.27 10.46 5.61
CA GLN A 43 -1.60 11.47 6.63
C GLN A 43 -3.07 11.93 6.57
N SER A 44 -3.69 11.92 5.39
CA SER A 44 -5.11 12.25 5.23
C SER A 44 -6.03 11.32 6.01
N GLU A 45 -5.67 10.04 6.16
CA GLU A 45 -6.47 9.05 6.87
C GLU A 45 -6.34 9.19 8.37
N VAL A 46 -5.15 9.55 8.87
CA VAL A 46 -4.97 9.99 10.27
C VAL A 46 -5.87 11.18 10.58
N ASN A 47 -5.87 12.19 9.70
CA ASN A 47 -6.69 13.39 9.88
C ASN A 47 -8.19 13.09 9.84
N ARG A 48 -8.61 12.11 9.02
CA ARG A 48 -10.01 11.68 8.87
C ARG A 48 -10.51 10.89 10.07
N ALA A 49 -9.65 10.06 10.68
CA ALA A 49 -9.98 9.31 11.89
C ALA A 49 -10.17 10.24 13.11
N GLY A 50 -9.52 11.41 13.13
CA GLY A 50 -9.64 12.36 14.24
C GLY A 50 -8.87 11.89 15.47
N GLU A 51 -9.47 12.03 16.66
CA GLU A 51 -8.81 11.67 17.94
C GLU A 51 -8.84 10.17 18.24
N GLU A 52 -9.69 9.38 17.57
CA GLU A 52 -9.86 7.95 17.83
C GLU A 52 -9.60 7.12 16.56
N LEU A 53 -8.38 6.61 16.44
CA LEU A 53 -8.05 5.56 15.48
C LEU A 53 -8.63 4.23 15.95
N ALA A 54 -9.31 3.52 15.06
CA ALA A 54 -9.80 2.18 15.35
C ALA A 54 -8.63 1.22 15.57
N ASP A 55 -8.75 0.28 16.52
CA ASP A 55 -7.68 -0.66 16.89
C ASP A 55 -7.18 -1.52 15.71
N ASN A 56 -8.05 -1.77 14.72
CA ASN A 56 -7.74 -2.52 13.52
C ASN A 56 -7.19 -1.64 12.36
N HIS A 57 -7.04 -0.33 12.58
CA HIS A 57 -6.46 0.60 11.60
C HIS A 57 -4.98 0.84 11.94
N ILE A 58 -4.12 0.06 11.31
CA ILE A 58 -2.66 0.11 11.47
C ILE A 58 -2.11 1.15 10.49
N ILE A 59 -1.78 2.33 11.00
CA ILE A 59 -1.33 3.45 10.19
C ILE A 59 -0.02 4.04 10.72
N ASP A 60 0.94 4.26 9.82
CA ASP A 60 2.13 5.06 10.10
C ASP A 60 2.30 6.13 9.02
N ALA A 61 1.96 7.38 9.37
CA ALA A 61 2.03 8.50 8.43
C ALA A 61 3.46 8.91 8.04
N ASN A 62 4.48 8.40 8.74
CA ASN A 62 5.88 8.63 8.38
C ASN A 62 6.43 7.53 7.46
N ALA A 63 5.69 6.43 7.28
CA ALA A 63 6.11 5.36 6.40
C ALA A 63 6.02 5.81 4.94
N PRO A 64 7.04 5.51 4.11
CA PRO A 64 7.08 5.93 2.71
C PRO A 64 6.06 5.20 1.82
N SER A 65 5.53 4.07 2.26
CA SER A 65 4.43 3.32 1.62
C SER A 65 3.71 2.44 2.65
N ALA A 66 2.60 1.81 2.28
CA ALA A 66 1.90 0.85 3.14
C ALA A 66 2.67 -0.49 3.33
N ALA A 67 3.63 -0.83 2.45
CA ALA A 67 4.32 -2.12 2.50
C ALA A 67 5.24 -2.27 3.74
N PRO A 68 6.07 -1.29 4.12
CA PRO A 68 6.78 -1.29 5.40
C PRO A 68 5.85 -1.42 6.61
N VAL A 69 4.68 -0.76 6.58
CA VAL A 69 3.70 -0.86 7.69
C VAL A 69 3.24 -2.30 7.90
N VAL A 70 2.93 -3.02 6.81
CA VAL A 70 2.60 -4.44 6.85
C VAL A 70 3.81 -5.27 7.31
N TYR A 71 4.97 -5.01 6.71
CA TYR A 71 6.20 -5.77 6.97
C TYR A 71 6.60 -5.71 8.45
N ASP A 72 6.62 -4.52 9.03
CA ASP A 72 7.02 -4.29 10.42
C ASP A 72 5.96 -4.81 11.40
N TYR A 73 4.67 -4.63 11.11
CA TYR A 73 3.58 -5.17 11.93
C TYR A 73 3.70 -6.69 12.16
N TYR A 74 4.11 -7.44 11.14
CA TYR A 74 4.26 -8.89 11.23
C TYR A 74 5.65 -9.36 11.71
N GLY A 75 6.54 -8.45 12.12
CA GLY A 75 7.85 -8.79 12.69
C GLY A 75 9.04 -8.64 11.75
N GLY A 76 8.87 -7.93 10.63
CA GLY A 76 9.94 -7.47 9.75
C GLY A 76 10.94 -8.56 9.36
N LYS A 77 12.24 -8.25 9.45
CA LYS A 77 13.33 -9.13 9.00
C LYS A 77 13.40 -10.45 9.77
N GLU A 78 12.98 -10.45 11.04
CA GLU A 78 12.93 -11.67 11.85
C GLU A 78 11.90 -12.65 11.30
N ARG A 79 10.72 -12.15 10.91
CA ARG A 79 9.65 -12.97 10.34
C ARG A 79 9.86 -13.29 8.86
N PHE A 80 10.44 -12.37 8.11
CA PHE A 80 10.61 -12.42 6.66
C PHE A 80 12.09 -12.30 6.25
N PRO A 81 12.95 -13.26 6.64
CA PRO A 81 14.39 -13.16 6.38
C PRO A 81 14.73 -13.13 4.87
N ASN A 82 13.83 -13.65 4.03
CA ASN A 82 14.02 -13.82 2.60
C ASN A 82 13.50 -12.64 1.75
N ILE A 83 12.84 -11.65 2.36
CA ILE A 83 12.49 -10.43 1.63
C ILE A 83 13.77 -9.63 1.43
N ASP A 84 14.05 -9.32 0.17
CA ASP A 84 15.22 -8.55 -0.25
C ASP A 84 15.03 -7.08 0.14
N GLU A 85 16.07 -6.46 0.69
CA GLU A 85 16.09 -5.04 1.02
C GLU A 85 15.94 -4.17 -0.24
N ALA A 86 16.44 -4.63 -1.39
CA ALA A 86 16.28 -3.96 -2.66
C ALA A 86 14.82 -3.91 -3.13
N LEU A 87 14.02 -4.93 -2.82
CA LEU A 87 12.57 -4.93 -3.10
C LEU A 87 11.87 -3.91 -2.20
N MET A 88 12.19 -3.88 -0.91
CA MET A 88 11.59 -2.91 0.01
C MET A 88 11.91 -1.49 -0.42
N ALA A 89 13.19 -1.17 -0.68
CA ALA A 89 13.61 0.14 -1.15
C ALA A 89 12.91 0.56 -2.47
N ALA A 90 12.71 -0.38 -3.40
CA ALA A 90 11.99 -0.12 -4.64
C ALA A 90 10.52 0.25 -4.44
N VAL A 91 9.82 -0.42 -3.51
CA VAL A 91 8.42 -0.11 -3.20
C VAL A 91 8.32 1.29 -2.57
N GLU A 92 9.22 1.62 -1.65
CA GLU A 92 9.28 2.95 -1.02
C GLU A 92 9.56 4.05 -2.04
N GLN A 93 10.51 3.82 -2.96
CA GLN A 93 10.83 4.75 -4.04
C GLN A 93 9.62 5.01 -4.95
N ALA A 94 8.89 3.94 -5.29
CA ALA A 94 7.75 4.00 -6.19
C ALA A 94 6.59 4.83 -5.62
N ASP A 95 6.22 4.60 -4.36
CA ASP A 95 5.07 5.25 -3.74
C ASP A 95 5.37 6.72 -3.38
N SER A 96 6.61 7.01 -2.96
CA SER A 96 7.09 8.37 -2.67
C SER A 96 7.49 9.17 -3.92
N ALA A 97 7.46 8.54 -5.11
CA ALA A 97 7.89 9.10 -6.39
C ALA A 97 9.34 9.66 -6.37
N GLN A 98 10.22 9.05 -5.58
CA GLN A 98 11.62 9.47 -5.42
C GLN A 98 12.53 8.94 -6.54
N PHE A 99 12.19 9.26 -7.79
CA PHE A 99 12.97 8.88 -8.96
C PHE A 99 13.89 10.00 -9.42
N SER A 100 15.10 9.65 -9.85
CA SER A 100 15.95 10.54 -10.61
C SER A 100 15.41 10.75 -12.03
N MET A 101 15.84 11.83 -12.69
CA MET A 101 15.45 12.10 -14.08
C MET A 101 15.83 10.94 -15.02
N GLU A 102 17.00 10.32 -14.80
CA GLU A 102 17.46 9.19 -15.62
C GLU A 102 16.56 7.97 -15.45
N GLU A 103 16.16 7.64 -14.22
CA GLU A 103 15.22 6.54 -13.97
C GLU A 103 13.85 6.80 -14.61
N VAL A 104 13.44 8.06 -14.71
CA VAL A 104 12.19 8.43 -15.38
C VAL A 104 12.29 8.31 -16.91
N VAL A 105 13.40 8.74 -17.52
CA VAL A 105 13.56 8.72 -19.00
C VAL A 105 13.95 7.34 -19.51
N ASN A 106 14.83 6.64 -18.80
CA ASN A 106 15.38 5.34 -19.20
C ASN A 106 15.20 4.31 -18.07
N PRO A 107 13.97 3.99 -17.68
CA PRO A 107 13.71 3.09 -16.56
C PRO A 107 14.23 1.68 -16.85
N THR A 108 14.89 1.08 -15.86
CA THR A 108 15.29 -0.33 -15.86
C THR A 108 14.93 -0.96 -14.51
N GLY A 109 14.96 -2.29 -14.40
CA GLY A 109 14.73 -2.99 -13.14
C GLY A 109 13.42 -2.61 -12.44
N TRP A 110 13.50 -2.20 -11.18
CA TRP A 110 12.34 -1.86 -10.35
C TRP A 110 11.58 -0.60 -10.79
N PRO A 111 12.23 0.54 -11.11
CA PRO A 111 11.55 1.69 -11.72
C PRO A 111 10.74 1.31 -12.96
N LEU A 112 11.29 0.48 -13.85
CA LEU A 112 10.57 0.02 -15.04
C LEU A 112 9.34 -0.81 -14.70
N LEU A 113 9.48 -1.77 -13.78
CA LEU A 113 8.35 -2.58 -13.34
C LEU A 113 7.25 -1.71 -12.71
N SER A 114 7.62 -0.76 -11.85
CA SER A 114 6.69 0.19 -11.25
C SER A 114 5.90 0.97 -12.31
N PHE A 115 6.58 1.51 -13.32
CA PHE A 115 5.93 2.25 -14.40
C PHE A 115 5.07 1.37 -15.30
N MET A 116 5.44 0.11 -15.55
CA MET A 116 4.60 -0.83 -16.29
C MET A 116 3.30 -1.16 -15.55
N MET A 117 3.36 -1.32 -14.23
CA MET A 117 2.19 -1.64 -13.40
C MET A 117 1.31 -0.42 -13.12
N GLY A 118 1.86 0.79 -13.19
CA GLY A 118 1.12 2.02 -12.94
C GLY A 118 0.01 2.25 -13.97
N PRO A 119 -1.27 2.30 -13.59
CA PRO A 119 -2.37 2.48 -14.54
C PRO A 119 -2.31 3.81 -15.30
N ARG A 120 -1.62 4.80 -14.73
CA ARG A 120 -1.44 6.15 -15.30
C ARG A 120 -0.47 6.19 -16.49
N THR A 121 0.30 5.13 -16.74
CA THR A 121 1.22 5.07 -17.89
C THR A 121 0.51 4.64 -19.18
N GLY A 122 -0.76 4.21 -19.09
CA GLY A 122 -1.52 3.66 -20.21
C GLY A 122 -1.12 2.23 -20.59
N LEU A 123 -0.24 1.59 -19.81
CA LEU A 123 0.20 0.20 -20.02
C LEU A 123 -0.40 -0.76 -18.99
N GLY A 124 -0.65 -0.29 -17.76
CA GLY A 124 -1.22 -1.09 -16.69
C GLY A 124 -2.72 -1.35 -16.89
N THR A 125 -3.18 -2.54 -16.49
CA THR A 125 -4.61 -2.88 -16.41
C THR A 125 -5.06 -2.80 -14.96
N CYS A 126 -5.71 -1.70 -14.58
CA CYS A 126 -6.57 -1.63 -13.40
C CYS A 126 -7.89 -0.97 -13.80
#